data_AF-A0A932B0I8-F1
#
_entry.id   AF-A0A932B0I8-F1
#
_cell.length_a   1.000
_cell.length_b   1.000
_cell.length_c   1.000
_cell.angle_alpha   90.00
_cell.angle_beta   90.00
_cell.angle_gamma   90.00
#
_symmetry.space_group_name_H-M   'P 1'
#
loop_
_entity.id
_entity.type
_entity.pdbx_description
1 polymer ?
#
loop_
_entity_poly.entity_id
_entity_poly.type
_entity_poly.pdbx_seq_one_letter_code
_entity_poly.pdbx_strand_id
1 'polypeptide(L)' 'MGLVMIRCPVTGHEISTGLEASEVSFNHSPVFFGRTFCPVCRRDHQWFAKDAWVRELKKKHERKGTFNEVQLMGRFH' A
#
# COMPACT_ATOMS: atom_id res chain seq x y z
N MET A 1 -2.79 1.32 -4.75
CA MET A 1 -3.05 0.76 -3.40
C MET A 1 -1.76 0.86 -2.61
N GLY A 2 -1.80 1.47 -1.42
CA GLY A 2 -0.62 1.79 -0.61
C GLY A 2 -0.70 1.19 0.79
N LEU A 3 0.38 1.34 1.56
CA LEU A 3 0.46 0.90 2.95
C LEU A 3 0.15 2.07 3.88
N VAL A 4 -0.67 1.82 4.90
CA VAL A 4 -0.90 2.77 5.98
C VAL A 4 0.34 2.81 6.88
N MET A 5 0.94 3.98 6.95
CA MET A 5 2.11 4.33 7.75
C MET A 5 1.68 5.16 8.95
N ILE A 6 2.39 5.00 10.06
CA ILE A 6 2.22 5.81 11.26
C ILE A 6 3.57 6.23 11.81
N ARG A 7 3.56 7.26 12.66
CA ARG A 7 4.74 7.64 13.43
C ARG A 7 4.70 6.99 14.81
N CYS A 8 5.77 6.30 15.17
CA CYS A 8 5.97 5.77 16.52
C CYS A 8 6.02 6.94 17.52
N PRO A 9 5.15 6.98 18.55
CA PRO A 9 5.15 8.06 19.54
C PRO A 9 6.36 8.01 20.48
N VAL A 10 7.03 6.86 20.58
CA VAL A 10 8.19 6.68 21.47
C VAL A 10 9.49 7.07 20.78
N THR A 11 9.69 6.65 19.54
CA THR A 11 10.96 6.83 18.82
C THR A 11 10.88 7.90 17.73
N GLY A 12 9.66 8.30 17.34
CA GLY A 12 9.44 9.22 16.24
C GLY A 12 9.66 8.61 14.85
N HIS A 13 9.94 7.31 14.74
CA HIS A 13 10.18 6.63 13.46
C HIS A 13 8.89 6.29 12.72
N GLU A 14 8.96 6.33 11.39
CA GLU A 14 7.90 5.85 10.50
C GLU A 14 7.83 4.31 10.56
N ILE A 15 6.66 3.75 10.81
CA ILE A 15 6.41 2.30 10.81
C ILE A 15 5.18 1.97 9.98
N SER A 16 5.22 0.83 9.28
CA SER A 16 4.05 0.33 8.54
C SER A 16 3.11 -0.40 9.49
N THR A 17 1.81 -0.19 9.31
CA THR A 17 0.77 -0.87 10.10
C THR A 17 0.42 -2.25 9.56
N GLY A 18 0.86 -2.57 8.34
CA GLY A 18 0.48 -3.77 7.59
C GLY A 18 -0.88 -3.66 6.90
N LEU A 19 -1.63 -2.58 7.13
CA LEU A 19 -2.89 -2.32 6.44
C LEU A 19 -2.64 -1.74 5.05
N GLU A 20 -3.30 -2.30 4.05
CA GLU A 20 -3.32 -1.75 2.69
C GLU A 20 -4.61 -0.94 2.49
N ALA A 21 -4.45 0.34 2.14
CA ALA A 21 -5.57 1.24 1.87
C ALA A 21 -5.26 2.14 0.67
N SER A 22 -6.31 2.71 0.08
CA SER A 22 -6.16 3.87 -0.80
C SER A 22 -6.20 5.14 0.04
N GLU A 23 -5.44 6.16 -0.34
CA GLU A 23 -5.45 7.45 0.35
C GLU A 23 -6.87 8.05 0.40
N VAL A 24 -7.62 7.91 -0.69
CA VAL A 24 -9.01 8.39 -0.81
C VAL A 24 -9.93 7.70 0.19
N SER A 25 -9.87 6.37 0.29
CA SER A 25 -10.69 5.60 1.25
C SER A 25 -10.26 5.86 2.69
N PHE A 26 -8.97 6.07 2.92
CA PHE A 26 -8.41 6.34 4.24
C PHE A 26 -8.85 7.72 4.77
N ASN A 27 -8.78 8.75 3.92
CA ASN A 27 -9.19 10.11 4.29
C ASN A 27 -10.72 10.23 4.52
N HIS A 28 -11.51 9.38 3.87
CA HIS A 28 -12.97 9.37 4.00
C HIS A 28 -13.48 8.54 5.18
N SER A 29 -12.60 7.91 5.97
CA SER A 29 -12.96 7.09 7.13
C SER A 29 -12.33 7.61 8.44
N PRO A 30 -13.01 8.54 9.14
CA PRO A 30 -12.40 9.32 10.22
C PRO A 30 -12.25 8.62 11.58
N VAL A 31 -12.61 7.33 11.73
CA VAL A 31 -12.91 6.74 13.06
C VAL A 31 -12.08 5.50 13.43
N PHE A 32 -10.90 5.30 12.84
CA PHE A 32 -10.10 4.13 13.19
C PHE A 32 -9.10 4.41 14.31
N PHE A 33 -9.27 3.65 15.40
CA PHE A 33 -8.26 3.39 16.41
C PHE A 33 -7.60 2.06 16.07
N GLY A 34 -6.39 2.12 15.53
CA GLY A 34 -5.60 0.94 15.21
C GLY A 34 -4.61 0.62 16.32
N ARG A 35 -4.26 -0.66 16.47
CA ARG A 35 -3.07 -1.09 17.23
C ARG A 35 -2.10 -1.75 16.28
N THR A 36 -0.85 -1.30 16.30
CA THR A 36 0.23 -1.84 15.48
C THR A 36 1.44 -2.14 16.34
N PHE A 37 2.05 -3.30 16.11
CA PHE A 37 3.33 -3.61 16.72
C PHE A 37 4.45 -2.81 16.07
N CYS A 38 5.18 -2.04 16.87
CA CYS A 38 6.34 -1.28 16.41
C CYS A 38 7.60 -2.15 16.52
N PRO A 39 8.27 -2.49 15.39
CA PRO A 39 9.52 -3.26 15.43
C PRO A 39 10.68 -2.45 16.02
N VAL A 40 10.60 -1.11 16.03
CA VAL A 40 11.67 -0.23 16.51
C VAL A 40 11.73 -0.22 18.04
N CYS A 41 10.59 -0.03 18.72
CA CYS A 41 10.54 -0.01 20.19
C CYS A 41 10.04 -1.32 20.80
N ARG A 42 9.67 -2.30 19.96
CA ARG A 42 9.14 -3.63 20.32
C ARG A 42 7.91 -3.58 21.24
N ARG A 43 6.99 -2.65 20.99
CA ARG A 43 5.73 -2.49 21.73
C ARG A 43 4.57 -2.25 20.77
N ASP A 44 3.35 -2.55 21.22
CA ASP A 44 2.14 -2.13 20.54
C ASP A 44 1.93 -0.61 20.71
N HIS A 45 1.52 0.03 19.62
CA HIS A 45 1.19 1.43 19.58
C HIS A 45 -0.23 1.62 19.09
N GLN A 46 -0.97 2.40 19.86
CA GLN A 46 -2.27 2.93 19.47
C GLN A 46 -2.04 4.16 18.61
N TRP A 47 -2.74 4.21 17.48
CA TRP A 47 -2.65 5.30 16.54
C TRP A 47 -4.03 5.64 16.00
N PHE A 48 -4.17 6.90 15.60
CA PHE A 48 -5.39 7.46 15.06
C PHE A 48 -5.22 7.68 13.56
N ALA A 49 -6.33 7.64 12.81
CA ALA A 49 -6.31 7.97 11.39
C ALA A 49 -5.68 9.34 11.09
N LYS A 50 -5.83 10.32 11.99
CA LYS A 50 -5.21 11.67 11.86
C LYS A 50 -3.68 11.67 11.91
N ASP A 51 -3.07 10.70 12.60
CA ASP A 51 -1.62 10.57 12.80
C ASP A 51 -1.00 9.55 11.83
N ALA A 52 -1.82 9.07 10.89
CA ALA A 52 -1.51 8.02 9.93
C ALA A 52 -1.66 8.55 8.50
N TRP A 53 -0.89 8.00 7.58
CA TRP A 53 -0.95 8.37 6.17
C TRP A 53 -0.72 7.16 5.27
N VAL A 54 -1.27 7.18 4.07
CA VAL A 54 -1.05 6.11 3.09
C VAL A 54 0.19 6.41 2.27
N ARG A 55 1.18 5.53 2.31
CA ARG A 55 2.33 5.57 1.38
C ARG A 55 2.02 4.67 0.18
N GLU A 56 1.84 5.28 -0.98
CA GLU A 56 1.60 4.54 -2.22
C GLU A 56 2.80 3.68 -2.58
N LEU A 57 2.58 2.36 -2.68
CA LEU A 57 3.56 1.44 -3.23
C LEU A 57 3.44 1.48 -4.75
N LYS A 58 4.30 2.26 -5.42
CA LYS A 58 4.40 2.22 -6.88
C LYS A 58 4.86 0.81 -7.29
N LYS A 59 3.92 -0.06 -7.67
CA LYS A 59 4.27 -1.28 -8.40
C LYS A 59 4.96 -0.84 -9.69
N LYS A 60 6.25 -1.09 -9.83
CA LYS A 60 6.93 -0.95 -11.12
C LYS A 60 6.19 -1.88 -12.07
N HIS A 61 5.42 -1.32 -13.00
CA HIS A 61 4.91 -2.07 -14.13
C HIS A 61 6.13 -2.50 -14.94
N GLU A 62 6.59 -3.72 -14.69
CA GLU A 62 7.49 -4.45 -15.56
C GLU A 62 6.72 -4.71 -16.86
N ARG A 63 6.92 -3.85 -17.86
CA ARG A 63 6.40 -4.03 -19.22
C ARG A 63 7.13 -5.23 -19.85
N LYS A 64 6.63 -6.45 -19.62
CA LYS A 64 7.00 -7.63 -20.41
C LYS A 64 6.14 -7.68 -21.68
N GLY A 65 6.81 -7.97 -22.79
CA GLY A 65 6.43 -7.52 -24.13
C GLY A 65 5.23 -8.19 -24.78
N THR A 66 4.63 -7.46 -25.72
CA THR A 66 3.76 -7.99 -26.77
C THR A 66 4.63 -8.39 -27.96
N PHE A 67 4.98 -9.68 -28.03
CA PHE A 67 5.38 -10.31 -29.29
C PHE A 67 4.07 -10.63 -30.03
N ASN A 68 3.77 -9.88 -31.09
CA ASN A 68 2.58 -10.11 -31.90
C ASN A 68 2.73 -11.41 -32.69
N GLU A 69 2.03 -12.44 -32.22
CA GLU A 69 1.65 -13.62 -32.99
C GLU A 69 0.58 -13.21 -34.01
N VAL A 70 1.01 -12.91 -35.24
CA VAL A 70 0.14 -12.83 -36.42
C VAL A 70 0.42 -14.02 -37.32
N GLN A 71 -0.18 -15.16 -37.00
CA GLN A 71 -0.33 -16.25 -37.97
C GLN A 71 -1.65 -16.98 -37.73
N LEU A 72 -2.75 -16.38 -38.18
CA LEU A 72 -4.00 -17.08 -38.42
C LEU A 72 -4.42 -16.88 -39.89
N MET A 73 -4.24 -17.96 -40.65
CA MET A 73 -5.11 -18.48 -41.71
C MET A 73 -5.68 -17.51 -42.76
N GLY A 74 -5.25 -17.67 -44.01
CA GLY A 74 -5.96 -17.13 -45.17
C GLY A 74 -5.55 -17.74 -46.51
N ARG A 75 -6.47 -18.50 -47.11
CA ARG A 75 -6.59 -18.98 -48.51
C ARG A 75 -5.89 -20.28 -48.94
N PHE A 76 -6.62 -21.37 -48.73
CA PHE A 76 -6.94 -22.28 -49.83
C PHE A 76 -7.91 -21.58 -50.80
N HIS A 77 -7.55 -21.46 -52.08
CA HIS A 77 -8.27 -21.96 -53.26
C HIS A 77 -7.49 -21.58 -54.52
#